data_AF-A0A2G9P5R2-F1
#
_entry.id   AF-A0A2G9P5R2-F1
#
_cell.length_a   1.000
_cell.length_b   1.000
_cell.length_c   1.000
_cell.angle_alpha   90.00
_cell.angle_beta   90.00
_cell.angle_gamma   90.00
#
_symmetry.space_group_name_H-M   'P 1'
#
loop_
_entity.id
_entity.type
_entity.pdbx_description
1 polymer ?
#
loop_
_entity_poly.entity_id
_entity_poly.type
_entity_poly.pdbx_seq_one_letter_code
_entity_poly.pdbx_strand_id
1 'polypeptide(L)'
;MPKFNENQKRIAVLLLHEPKTAEELREQLNIPYDSLMKELRLMLKLELISKQGFPTKYWLKKEISNAVRKRKMVAEKDSNKIRLRVNIEVQSIEEILLKKQLREIQEMIRKEKDFTIYDIVEAKPLQQDEHYSSYLDVNLSVKDFHALMQLMFLYGPTSIEVIRPEKVELTSG
;
A
#
# COMPACT_ATOMS: atom_id res chain seq x y z
N MET A 1 -2.49 5.02 7.06
CA MET A 1 -1.05 5.36 6.86
C MET A 1 -0.95 6.68 6.11
N PRO A 2 0.04 7.55 6.37
CA PRO A 2 0.28 8.71 5.50
C PRO A 2 0.48 8.22 4.06
N LYS A 3 -0.20 8.87 3.11
CA LYS A 3 -0.13 8.54 1.68
C LYS A 3 1.27 8.93 1.19
N PHE A 4 2.19 7.97 1.11
CA PHE A 4 3.54 8.23 0.60
C PHE A 4 3.47 8.60 -0.87
N ASN A 5 4.11 9.71 -1.24
CA ASN A 5 4.15 10.15 -2.63
C ASN A 5 5.11 9.29 -3.46
N GLU A 6 5.06 9.45 -4.78
CA GLU A 6 5.85 8.62 -5.69
C GLU A 6 7.36 8.79 -5.51
N ASN A 7 7.81 10.00 -5.18
CA ASN A 7 9.23 10.26 -4.91
C ASN A 7 9.71 9.51 -3.66
N GLN A 8 8.93 9.52 -2.57
CA GLN A 8 9.24 8.79 -1.33
C GLN A 8 9.33 7.28 -1.56
N LYS A 9 8.46 6.72 -2.40
CA LYS A 9 8.52 5.30 -2.79
C LYS A 9 9.80 5.00 -3.57
N ARG A 10 10.12 5.83 -4.58
CA ARG A 10 11.34 5.66 -5.38
C ARG A 10 12.59 5.78 -4.53
N ILE A 11 12.67 6.76 -3.62
CA ILE A 11 13.76 6.90 -2.65
C ILE A 11 13.89 5.62 -1.80
N ALA A 12 12.78 5.12 -1.24
CA ALA A 12 12.80 3.91 -0.44
C ALA A 12 13.32 2.68 -1.21
N VAL A 13 12.94 2.52 -2.48
CA VAL A 13 13.45 1.44 -3.33
C VAL A 13 14.97 1.53 -3.51
N LEU A 14 15.50 2.73 -3.77
CA LEU A 14 16.95 2.93 -3.93
C LEU A 14 17.73 2.64 -2.64
N LEU A 15 17.18 3.06 -1.50
CA LEU A 15 17.77 2.83 -0.17
C LEU A 15 17.59 1.40 0.36
N LEU A 16 16.82 0.55 -0.33
CA LEU A 16 16.63 -0.85 0.05
C LEU A 16 17.87 -1.71 -0.16
N HIS A 17 18.68 -1.31 -1.14
CA HIS A 17 19.86 -2.02 -1.59
C HIS A 17 21.10 -1.65 -0.75
N GLU A 18 21.35 -0.35 -0.58
CA GLU A 18 22.51 0.16 0.14
C GLU A 18 22.26 1.59 0.67
N PRO A 19 23.04 2.05 1.67
CA PRO A 19 23.01 3.44 2.10
C PRO A 19 23.54 4.39 1.02
N LYS A 20 22.80 5.46 0.73
CA LYS A 20 23.16 6.44 -0.33
C LYS A 20 23.22 7.87 0.17
N THR A 21 24.04 8.71 -0.48
CA THR A 21 24.06 10.17 -0.26
C THR A 21 22.89 10.86 -0.98
N ALA A 22 22.66 12.13 -0.67
CA ALA A 22 21.67 12.92 -1.40
C ALA A 22 22.06 13.10 -2.88
N GLU A 23 23.35 13.21 -3.16
CA GLU A 23 23.89 13.37 -4.51
C GLU A 23 23.65 12.09 -5.34
N GLU A 24 23.97 10.92 -4.79
CA GLU A 24 23.73 9.62 -5.42
C GLU A 24 22.24 9.38 -5.69
N LEU A 25 21.37 9.75 -4.73
CA LEU A 25 19.92 9.65 -4.90
C LEU A 25 19.42 10.60 -6.01
N ARG A 26 19.94 11.83 -6.07
CA ARG A 26 19.55 12.82 -7.08
C ARG A 26 19.85 12.32 -8.48
N GLU A 27 21.05 11.79 -8.71
CA GLU A 27 21.49 11.28 -10.00
C GLU A 27 20.57 10.16 -10.52
N GLN A 28 20.11 9.28 -9.63
CA GLN A 28 19.24 8.16 -10.01
C GLN A 28 17.76 8.54 -10.14
N LEU A 29 17.29 9.54 -9.39
CA LEU A 29 15.88 9.92 -9.36
C LEU A 29 15.51 10.97 -10.41
N ASN A 30 16.49 11.73 -10.90
CA ASN A 30 16.32 12.87 -11.80
C ASN A 30 15.31 13.91 -11.25
N ILE A 31 15.44 14.26 -9.96
CA ILE A 31 14.59 15.28 -9.31
C ILE A 31 15.44 16.46 -8.82
N PRO A 32 14.87 17.69 -8.71
CA PRO A 32 15.58 18.83 -8.16
C PRO A 32 16.09 18.56 -6.73
N TYR A 33 17.30 19.02 -6.40
CA TYR A 33 17.94 18.77 -5.10
C TYR A 33 17.08 19.29 -3.94
N ASP A 34 16.49 20.48 -4.06
CA ASP A 34 15.61 21.04 -3.03
C ASP A 34 14.37 20.17 -2.78
N SER A 35 13.79 19.60 -3.83
CA SER A 35 12.68 18.67 -3.73
C SER A 35 13.11 17.38 -3.04
N LEU A 36 14.26 16.80 -3.42
CA LEU A 36 14.82 15.62 -2.75
C LEU A 36 15.04 15.87 -1.25
N MET A 37 15.63 17.01 -0.90
CA MET A 37 15.90 17.35 0.50
C MET A 37 14.61 17.55 1.31
N LYS A 38 13.56 18.11 0.70
CA LYS A 38 12.23 18.17 1.33
C LYS A 38 11.71 16.77 1.62
N GLU A 39 11.78 15.85 0.66
CA GLU A 39 11.34 14.46 0.86
C GLU A 39 12.16 13.73 1.92
N LEU A 40 13.49 13.82 1.90
CA LEU A 40 14.35 13.19 2.89
C LEU A 40 14.07 13.71 4.31
N ARG A 41 13.83 15.01 4.48
CA ARG A 41 13.42 15.59 5.78
C ARG A 41 12.07 15.04 6.25
N LEU A 42 11.10 14.91 5.36
CA LEU A 42 9.80 14.32 5.68
C LEU A 42 9.95 12.85 6.07
N MET A 43 10.73 12.07 5.32
CA MET A 43 10.99 10.66 5.61
C MET A 43 11.73 10.47 6.94
N LEU A 44 12.64 11.36 7.32
CA LEU A 44 13.28 11.38 8.64
C LEU A 44 12.28 11.69 9.75
N LYS A 45 11.41 12.69 9.56
CA LYS A 45 10.36 13.07 10.51
C LYS A 45 9.35 11.94 10.73
N LEU A 46 9.06 11.18 9.67
CA LEU A 46 8.21 9.99 9.70
C LEU A 46 8.97 8.73 10.15
N GLU A 47 10.23 8.87 10.56
CA GLU A 47 11.06 7.77 11.05
C GLU A 47 11.24 6.60 10.06
N LEU A 48 11.15 6.86 8.75
CA LEU A 48 11.28 5.84 7.72
C LEU A 48 12.74 5.51 7.41
N ILE A 49 13.59 6.53 7.51
CA ILE A 49 15.02 6.48 7.20
C ILE A 49 15.84 6.98 8.37
N SER A 50 17.10 6.57 8.40
CA SER A 50 18.14 7.10 9.29
C SER A 50 19.26 7.71 8.47
N LYS A 51 20.09 8.56 9.09
CA LYS A 51 21.26 9.16 8.46
C LYS A 51 22.47 9.17 9.39
N GLN A 52 23.67 9.03 8.85
CA GLN A 52 24.94 9.11 9.60
C GLN A 52 26.12 9.38 8.67
N GLY A 53 27.21 9.87 9.27
CA GLY A 53 28.52 10.00 8.63
C GLY A 53 28.71 11.28 7.81
N PHE A 54 29.92 11.41 7.27
CA PHE A 54 30.30 12.44 6.30
C PHE A 54 31.08 11.78 5.15
N PRO A 55 30.62 11.90 3.88
CA PRO A 55 29.36 12.53 3.47
C PRO A 55 28.14 11.81 4.07
N THR A 56 27.06 12.56 4.34
CA THR A 56 25.87 12.02 4.99
C THR A 56 25.20 10.96 4.12
N LYS A 57 25.16 9.72 4.62
CA LYS A 57 24.45 8.61 3.98
C LYS A 57 23.12 8.38 4.67
N TYR A 58 22.11 8.07 3.88
CA TYR A 58 20.75 7.73 4.30
C TYR A 58 20.52 6.23 4.08
N TRP A 59 19.73 5.58 4.93
CA TRP A 59 19.27 4.21 4.74
C TRP A 59 17.89 4.00 5.35
N LEU A 60 17.15 3.00 4.86
CA LEU A 60 15.86 2.63 5.43
C LEU A 60 16.03 1.98 6.81
N LYS A 61 15.16 2.34 7.77
CA LYS A 61 15.06 1.59 9.04
C LYS A 61 14.70 0.14 8.75
N LYS A 62 15.23 -0.79 9.56
CA LYS A 62 15.11 -2.25 9.34
C LYS A 62 13.67 -2.73 9.15
N GLU A 63 12.75 -2.24 9.96
CA GLU A 63 11.31 -2.56 9.88
C GLU A 63 10.70 -2.16 8.54
N ILE A 64 11.06 -0.98 8.04
CA ILE A 64 10.60 -0.46 6.76
C ILE A 64 11.21 -1.27 5.62
N SER A 65 12.51 -1.56 5.68
CA SER A 65 13.21 -2.42 4.72
C SER A 65 12.54 -3.79 4.60
N ASN A 66 12.15 -4.40 5.72
CA ASN A 66 11.45 -5.69 5.73
C ASN A 66 10.08 -5.60 5.07
N ALA A 67 9.30 -4.55 5.35
CA ALA A 67 8.00 -4.34 4.74
C ALA A 67 8.11 -4.12 3.21
N VAL A 68 9.07 -3.30 2.77
CA VAL A 68 9.33 -3.05 1.35
C VAL A 68 9.79 -4.32 0.63
N ARG A 69 10.71 -5.10 1.22
CA ARG A 69 11.13 -6.40 0.67
C ARG A 69 9.97 -7.37 0.53
N LYS A 70 9.12 -7.48 1.56
CA LYS A 70 7.94 -8.34 1.52
C LYS A 70 7.01 -7.98 0.35
N ARG A 71 6.72 -6.69 0.18
CA ARG A 71 5.88 -6.21 -0.93
C ARG A 71 6.54 -6.46 -2.29
N LYS A 72 7.86 -6.29 -2.41
CA LYS A 72 8.60 -6.56 -3.65
C LYS A 72 8.56 -8.05 -4.01
N MET A 73 8.78 -8.94 -3.05
CA MET A 73 8.69 -10.39 -3.28
C MET A 73 7.29 -10.85 -3.70
N VAL A 74 6.23 -10.24 -3.15
CA VAL A 74 4.86 -10.49 -3.60
C VAL A 74 4.69 -10.00 -5.03
N ALA A 75 5.12 -8.78 -5.34
CA ALA A 75 5.03 -8.20 -6.68
C ALA A 75 5.78 -9.00 -7.75
N GLU A 76 6.97 -9.54 -7.43
CA GLU A 76 7.77 -10.34 -8.36
C GLU A 76 7.13 -11.69 -8.70
N LYS A 77 6.33 -12.25 -7.79
CA LYS A 77 5.61 -13.52 -7.97
C LYS A 77 4.20 -13.32 -8.53
N ASP A 78 3.71 -12.08 -8.53
CA ASP A 78 2.36 -11.74 -8.93
C ASP A 78 2.26 -11.63 -10.45
N SER A 79 1.54 -12.57 -11.07
CA SER A 79 1.28 -12.57 -12.51
C SER A 79 0.02 -11.79 -12.91
N ASN A 80 -0.73 -11.31 -11.92
CA ASN A 80 -1.99 -10.61 -12.14
C ASN A 80 -1.77 -9.25 -12.82
N LYS A 81 -2.61 -8.95 -13.80
CA LYS A 81 -2.48 -7.71 -14.59
C LYS A 81 -3.16 -6.51 -13.94
N ILE A 82 -4.22 -6.76 -13.17
CA ILE A 82 -5.08 -5.73 -12.58
C ILE A 82 -4.69 -5.56 -11.11
N ARG A 83 -4.11 -4.40 -10.78
CA ARG A 83 -3.77 -4.03 -9.41
C ARG A 83 -4.71 -2.95 -8.91
N LEU A 84 -5.22 -3.14 -7.70
CA LEU A 84 -6.28 -2.37 -7.11
C LEU A 84 -5.91 -1.89 -5.71
N ARG A 85 -6.50 -0.79 -5.32
CA ARG A 85 -6.69 -0.41 -3.94
C ARG A 85 -8.19 -0.31 -3.66
N VAL A 86 -8.63 -0.94 -2.59
CA VAL A 86 -10.05 -1.17 -2.33
C VAL A 86 -10.35 -0.77 -0.91
N ASN A 87 -11.36 0.07 -0.71
CA ASN A 87 -11.89 0.32 0.63
C ASN A 87 -13.19 -0.46 0.82
N ILE A 88 -13.26 -1.16 1.95
CA ILE A 88 -14.47 -1.86 2.40
C ILE A 88 -14.86 -1.25 3.74
N GLU A 89 -15.99 -0.54 3.78
CA GLU A 89 -16.53 0.04 4.99
C GLU A 89 -17.47 -0.93 5.69
N VAL A 90 -17.41 -0.93 7.01
CA VAL A 90 -18.25 -1.76 7.86
C VAL A 90 -18.83 -0.90 8.96
N GLN A 91 -20.11 -1.11 9.26
CA GLN A 91 -20.82 -0.43 10.33
C GLN A 91 -21.54 -1.46 11.21
N SER A 92 -21.59 -1.20 12.51
CA SER A 92 -22.33 -2.02 13.47
C SER A 92 -22.77 -1.19 14.68
N ILE A 93 -23.85 -1.61 15.34
CA ILE A 93 -24.30 -1.03 16.62
C ILE A 93 -23.37 -1.36 17.79
N GLU A 94 -22.58 -2.43 17.67
CA GLU A 94 -21.63 -2.86 18.71
C GLU A 94 -20.20 -2.94 18.16
N GLU A 95 -19.24 -2.36 18.87
CA GLU A 95 -17.83 -2.40 18.47
C GLU A 95 -17.27 -3.83 18.35
N ILE A 96 -17.76 -4.76 19.19
CA ILE A 96 -17.33 -6.17 19.16
C ILE A 96 -17.77 -6.83 17.86
N LEU A 97 -19.02 -6.61 17.43
CA LEU A 97 -19.55 -7.13 16.18
C LEU A 97 -18.83 -6.51 14.98
N LEU A 98 -18.56 -5.19 15.01
CA LEU A 98 -17.77 -4.51 13.99
C LEU A 98 -16.38 -5.17 13.82
N LYS A 99 -15.64 -5.36 14.92
CA LYS A 99 -14.31 -5.99 14.89
C LYS A 99 -14.37 -7.43 14.38
N LYS A 100 -15.40 -8.18 14.75
CA LYS A 100 -15.62 -9.54 14.25
C LYS A 100 -15.82 -9.55 12.73
N GLN A 101 -16.69 -8.68 12.21
CA GLN A 101 -16.94 -8.56 10.77
C GLN A 101 -15.69 -8.15 9.98
N LEU A 102 -14.94 -7.16 10.47
CA LEU A 102 -13.66 -6.76 9.85
C LEU A 102 -12.69 -7.94 9.76
N ARG A 103 -12.56 -8.72 10.84
CA ARG A 103 -11.70 -9.91 10.86
C ARG A 103 -12.20 -11.00 9.91
N GLU A 104 -13.49 -11.27 9.87
CA GLU A 104 -14.07 -12.25 8.94
C GLU A 104 -13.80 -11.86 7.48
N ILE A 105 -14.00 -10.59 7.13
CA ILE A 105 -13.69 -10.08 5.78
C ILE A 105 -12.20 -10.23 5.47
N GLN A 106 -11.31 -9.87 6.41
CA GLN A 106 -9.86 -10.05 6.24
C GLN A 106 -9.49 -11.52 6.02
N GLU A 107 -10.07 -12.44 6.78
CA GLU A 107 -9.82 -13.88 6.67
C GLU A 107 -10.34 -14.45 5.35
N MET A 108 -11.52 -14.00 4.91
CA MET A 108 -12.09 -14.39 3.61
C MET A 108 -11.24 -13.92 2.45
N ILE A 109 -10.90 -12.62 2.40
CA ILE A 109 -10.07 -12.05 1.31
C ILE A 109 -8.71 -12.75 1.22
N ARG A 110 -8.09 -13.10 2.35
CA ARG A 110 -6.80 -13.81 2.38
C ARG A 110 -6.87 -15.25 1.86
N LYS A 111 -8.05 -15.87 1.85
CA LYS A 111 -8.27 -17.24 1.37
C LYS A 111 -8.61 -17.29 -0.12
N GLU A 112 -8.92 -16.16 -0.73
CA GLU A 112 -9.24 -16.09 -2.16
C GLU A 112 -8.01 -16.38 -3.02
N LYS A 113 -8.12 -17.42 -3.86
CA LYS A 113 -7.01 -17.92 -4.67
C LYS A 113 -6.70 -17.04 -5.89
N ASP A 114 -7.70 -16.31 -6.37
CA ASP A 114 -7.56 -15.44 -7.53
C ASP A 114 -7.10 -14.01 -7.15
N PHE A 115 -6.83 -13.78 -5.85
CA PHE A 115 -6.32 -12.51 -5.33
C PHE A 115 -4.87 -12.67 -4.86
N THR A 116 -4.03 -11.70 -5.21
CA THR A 116 -2.71 -11.53 -4.59
C THR A 116 -2.77 -10.35 -3.62
N ILE A 117 -2.74 -10.62 -2.32
CA ILE A 117 -2.83 -9.58 -1.29
C ILE A 117 -1.44 -9.01 -0.97
N TYR A 118 -1.26 -7.71 -1.20
CA TYR A 118 -0.04 -6.99 -0.85
C TYR A 118 -0.08 -6.47 0.59
N ASP A 119 -1.23 -5.93 0.99
CA ASP A 119 -1.43 -5.35 2.31
C ASP A 119 -2.92 -5.26 2.64
N ILE A 120 -3.23 -5.33 3.94
CA ILE A 120 -4.56 -5.00 4.46
C ILE A 120 -4.36 -4.11 5.68
N VAL A 121 -4.91 -2.90 5.62
CA VAL A 121 -4.84 -1.93 6.70
C VAL A 121 -6.23 -1.74 7.26
N GLU A 122 -6.38 -2.04 8.55
CA GLU A 122 -7.61 -1.79 9.29
C GLU A 122 -7.55 -0.40 9.94
N ALA A 123 -8.60 0.40 9.74
CA ALA A 123 -8.76 1.66 10.44
C ALA A 123 -9.25 1.42 11.88
N LYS A 124 -8.96 2.37 12.78
CA LYS A 124 -9.52 2.31 14.12
C LYS A 124 -11.04 2.57 14.04
N PRO A 125 -11.86 1.81 14.78
CA PRO A 125 -13.28 2.11 14.91
C PRO A 125 -13.52 3.56 15.36
N LEU A 126 -14.50 4.19 14.75
CA LEU A 126 -15.02 5.51 15.12
C LEU A 126 -16.48 5.36 15.49
N GLN A 127 -16.86 5.86 16.66
CA GLN A 127 -18.26 5.96 17.05
C GLN A 127 -18.86 7.23 16.46
N GLN A 128 -19.95 7.09 15.73
CA GLN A 128 -20.77 8.19 15.21
C GLN A 128 -22.23 7.88 15.53
N ASP A 129 -22.86 8.75 16.31
CA ASP A 129 -24.21 8.56 16.83
C ASP A 129 -24.38 7.21 17.56
N GLU A 130 -25.32 6.38 17.10
CA GLU A 130 -25.62 5.05 17.66
C GLU A 130 -24.83 3.91 16.99
N HIS A 131 -23.88 4.23 16.11
CA HIS A 131 -23.14 3.23 15.34
C HIS A 131 -21.62 3.39 15.49
N TYR A 132 -20.94 2.25 15.39
CA TYR A 132 -19.50 2.17 15.16
C TYR A 132 -19.26 1.96 13.68
N SER A 133 -18.30 2.69 13.13
CA SER A 133 -17.84 2.56 11.74
C SER A 133 -16.34 2.32 11.68
N SER A 134 -15.90 1.54 10.69
CA SER A 134 -14.49 1.40 10.33
C SER A 134 -14.37 0.96 8.88
N TYR A 135 -13.14 0.82 8.39
CA TYR A 135 -12.88 0.34 7.05
C TYR A 135 -11.60 -0.51 6.97
N LEU A 136 -11.56 -1.36 5.95
CA LEU A 136 -10.37 -2.05 5.47
C LEU A 136 -9.88 -1.38 4.19
N ASP A 137 -8.63 -0.97 4.16
CA ASP A 137 -7.91 -0.53 2.96
C ASP A 137 -7.04 -1.68 2.48
N VAL A 138 -7.47 -2.30 1.38
CA VAL A 138 -6.90 -3.52 0.83
C VAL A 138 -6.12 -3.18 -0.43
N ASN A 139 -4.82 -3.47 -0.42
CA ASN A 139 -3.98 -3.40 -1.63
C ASN A 139 -3.84 -4.82 -2.17
N LEU A 140 -4.43 -5.09 -3.33
CA LEU A 140 -4.41 -6.41 -3.95
C LEU A 140 -4.25 -6.31 -5.47
N SER A 141 -3.98 -7.44 -6.10
CA SER A 141 -4.25 -7.63 -7.51
C SER A 141 -5.21 -8.78 -7.71
N VAL A 142 -5.94 -8.74 -8.82
CA VAL A 142 -6.90 -9.75 -9.23
C VAL A 142 -6.46 -10.38 -10.54
N LYS A 143 -6.65 -11.69 -10.65
CA LYS A 143 -6.25 -12.49 -11.81
C LYS A 143 -6.85 -12.01 -13.12
N ASP A 144 -8.15 -11.76 -13.11
CA ASP A 144 -8.93 -11.40 -14.29
C ASP A 144 -10.17 -10.57 -13.92
N PHE A 145 -10.97 -10.24 -14.94
CA PHE A 145 -12.20 -9.48 -14.77
C PHE A 145 -13.25 -10.24 -13.95
N HIS A 146 -13.30 -11.57 -14.02
CA HIS A 146 -14.23 -12.36 -13.23
C HIS A 146 -13.91 -12.26 -11.73
N ALA A 147 -12.62 -12.37 -11.36
CA ALA A 147 -12.16 -12.16 -10.00
C ALA A 147 -12.46 -10.73 -9.49
N LEU A 148 -12.36 -9.72 -10.36
CA LEU A 148 -12.80 -8.35 -10.04
C LEU A 148 -14.31 -8.29 -9.74
N MET A 149 -15.14 -8.94 -10.56
CA MET A 149 -16.58 -8.97 -10.31
C MET A 149 -16.91 -9.69 -9.01
N GLN A 150 -16.25 -10.82 -8.71
CA GLN A 150 -16.39 -11.52 -7.44
C GLN A 150 -16.03 -10.61 -6.26
N LEU A 151 -14.92 -9.87 -6.36
CA LEU A 151 -14.53 -8.90 -5.35
C LEU A 151 -15.64 -7.86 -5.09
N MET A 152 -16.23 -7.32 -6.16
CA MET A 152 -17.30 -6.33 -6.07
C MET A 152 -18.57 -6.90 -5.43
N PHE A 153 -19.00 -8.09 -5.85
CA PHE A 153 -20.25 -8.70 -5.38
C PHE A 153 -20.15 -9.26 -3.96
N LEU A 154 -19.04 -9.90 -3.59
CA LEU A 154 -18.92 -10.61 -2.32
C LEU A 154 -18.54 -9.69 -1.16
N TYR A 155 -17.77 -8.63 -1.42
CA TYR A 155 -17.24 -7.77 -0.36
C TYR A 155 -17.79 -6.34 -0.39
N GLY A 156 -18.59 -5.98 -1.40
CA GLY A 156 -19.27 -4.69 -1.49
C GLY A 156 -18.38 -3.49 -1.20
N PRO A 157 -17.21 -3.34 -1.86
CA PRO A 157 -16.30 -2.25 -1.55
C PRO A 157 -16.94 -0.90 -1.83
N THR A 158 -16.72 0.07 -0.95
CA THR A 158 -17.23 1.44 -1.12
C THR A 158 -16.44 2.21 -2.17
N SER A 159 -15.16 1.86 -2.37
CA SER A 159 -14.35 2.42 -3.45
C SER A 159 -13.32 1.43 -3.98
N ILE A 160 -13.07 1.54 -5.28
CA ILE A 160 -12.01 0.80 -5.99
C ILE A 160 -11.19 1.82 -6.78
N GLU A 161 -9.89 1.87 -6.52
CA GLU A 161 -8.90 2.63 -7.28
C GLU A 161 -8.04 1.64 -8.09
N VAL A 162 -8.06 1.75 -9.41
CA VAL A 162 -7.18 0.95 -10.29
C VAL A 162 -5.79 1.57 -10.27
N ILE A 163 -4.82 0.83 -9.72
CA ILE A 163 -3.41 1.23 -9.71
C ILE A 163 -2.74 0.86 -11.04
N ARG A 164 -3.10 -0.29 -11.61
CA ARG A 164 -2.57 -0.80 -12.89
C ARG A 164 -3.57 -1.75 -13.55
N PRO A 165 -3.66 -1.80 -14.89
CA PRO A 165 -3.03 -0.89 -15.85
C PRO A 165 -3.76 0.46 -15.93
N GLU A 166 -3.09 1.50 -16.41
CA GLU A 166 -3.70 2.84 -16.60
C GLU A 166 -4.85 2.82 -17.63
N LYS A 167 -4.77 1.90 -18.59
CA LYS A 167 -5.81 1.59 -19.56
C LYS A 167 -5.99 0.09 -19.68
N VAL A 168 -7.23 -0.36 -19.70
CA VAL A 168 -7.61 -1.72 -20.07
C VAL A 168 -8.29 -1.62 -21.44
N GLU A 169 -7.69 -2.22 -22.46
CA GLU A 169 -8.35 -2.42 -23.76
C GLU A 169 -9.08 -3.76 -23.72
N LEU A 170 -10.41 -3.71 -23.84
CA LEU A 170 -11.26 -4.89 -23.97
C LEU A 170 -11.67 -5.00 -25.44
N THR A 171 -11.18 -6.02 -26.13
CA THR A 171 -11.62 -6.37 -27.48
C THR A 171 -12.61 -7.53 -27.38
N SER A 172 -13.81 -7.36 -27.95
CA SER A 172 -14.71 -8.47 -28.25
C SER A 172 -14.24 -9.12 -29.55
N GLY A 173 -13.92 -10.42 -29.50
CA GLY A 173 -13.72 -11.24 -30.69
C GLY A 173 -15.04 -11.57 -31.37
#